data_AF-A0A3B5YX99-F1
#
_entry.id   AF-A0A3B5YX99-F1
#
_cell.length_a   1.000
_cell.length_b   1.000
_cell.length_c   1.000
_cell.angle_alpha   90.00
_cell.angle_beta   90.00
_cell.angle_gamma   90.00
#
_symmetry.space_group_name_H-M   'P 1'
#
loop_
_entity.id
_entity.type
_entity.pdbx_description
1 polymer ?
#
loop_
_entity_poly.entity_id
_entity_poly.type
_entity_poly.pdbx_seq_one_letter_code
_entity_poly.pdbx_strand_id
1 'polypeptide(L)'
;MSSIGSSNIGFQLLKKSGWKEGTGLGAQEQGRLEPVETRVKNNKRGLGSKEPKPKPKVEDDVETAPSKRPKQDAPATKKAKLAAKRIRKMQEEEKRAQEREFEIAFFREFWPDNV
;
A
#
# COMPACT_ATOMS: atom_id res chain seq x y z
N MET A 1 -22.12 -16.45 19.38
CA MET A 1 -22.49 -16.01 18.01
C MET A 1 -23.82 -15.29 18.11
N SER A 2 -23.96 -14.14 17.47
CA SER A 2 -25.16 -13.29 17.60
C SER A 2 -26.24 -13.79 16.63
N SER A 3 -27.38 -14.25 17.18
CA SER A 3 -28.58 -14.53 16.37
C SER A 3 -29.07 -13.26 15.66
N ILE A 4 -29.72 -13.41 14.52
CA ILE A 4 -30.28 -12.27 13.79
C ILE A 4 -31.49 -11.72 14.57
N GLY A 5 -31.44 -10.44 14.93
CA GLY A 5 -32.48 -9.83 15.77
C GLY A 5 -33.85 -9.75 15.09
N SER A 6 -34.92 -9.74 15.88
CA SER A 6 -36.31 -9.69 15.38
C SER A 6 -36.69 -8.40 14.64
N SER A 7 -35.95 -7.32 14.89
CA SER A 7 -36.07 -6.06 14.15
C SER A 7 -35.50 -6.12 12.73
N ASN A 8 -34.69 -7.14 12.42
CA ASN A 8 -34.11 -7.30 11.09
C ASN A 8 -35.19 -7.71 10.08
N ILE A 9 -35.26 -7.00 8.95
CA ILE A 9 -36.24 -7.26 7.89
C ILE A 9 -36.10 -8.68 7.33
N GLY A 10 -34.87 -9.18 7.17
CA GLY A 10 -34.59 -10.53 6.71
C GLY A 10 -35.13 -11.60 7.67
N PHE A 11 -35.05 -11.38 8.98
CA PHE A 11 -35.65 -12.28 9.96
C PHE A 11 -37.18 -12.35 9.84
N GLN A 12 -37.83 -11.20 9.65
CA GLN A 12 -39.28 -11.14 9.47
C GLN A 12 -39.72 -11.83 8.18
N LEU A 13 -38.97 -11.67 7.09
CA LEU A 13 -39.24 -12.34 5.82
C LEU A 13 -39.06 -13.86 5.92
N LEU A 14 -38.01 -14.32 6.61
CA LEU A 14 -37.79 -15.75 6.85
C LEU A 14 -38.96 -16.35 7.65
N LYS A 15 -39.37 -15.70 8.76
CA LYS A 15 -40.53 -16.15 9.55
C LYS A 15 -41.82 -16.20 8.73
N LYS A 16 -42.08 -15.19 7.89
CA LYS A 16 -43.25 -15.17 6.98
C LYS A 16 -43.20 -16.28 5.94
N SER A 17 -42.00 -16.71 5.54
CA SER A 17 -41.78 -17.80 4.58
C SER A 17 -41.84 -19.19 5.23
N GLY A 18 -42.23 -19.27 6.52
CA GLY A 18 -42.37 -20.53 7.25
C GLY A 18 -41.09 -21.04 7.93
N TRP A 19 -40.00 -20.28 7.88
CA TRP A 19 -38.79 -20.63 8.62
C TRP A 19 -38.96 -20.40 10.13
N LYS A 20 -38.42 -21.31 10.93
CA LYS A 20 -38.48 -21.27 12.39
C LYS A 20 -37.10 -20.96 12.96
N GLU A 21 -37.10 -20.14 14.00
CA GLU A 21 -35.86 -19.78 14.68
C GLU A 21 -35.24 -21.02 15.34
N GLY A 22 -33.95 -21.23 15.08
CA GLY A 22 -33.21 -22.40 15.57
C GLY A 22 -33.26 -23.63 14.66
N THR A 23 -34.00 -23.60 13.53
CA THR A 23 -34.00 -24.70 12.55
C THR A 23 -33.19 -24.36 11.30
N GLY A 24 -32.61 -25.39 10.69
CA GLY A 24 -31.86 -25.26 9.43
C GLY A 24 -32.79 -24.99 8.25
N LEU A 25 -32.24 -24.47 7.15
CA LEU A 25 -32.99 -24.28 5.91
C LEU A 25 -33.12 -25.59 5.12
N GLY A 26 -34.15 -25.71 4.28
CA GLY A 26 -34.38 -26.87 3.41
C GLY A 26 -35.58 -27.71 3.83
N ALA A 27 -35.97 -28.66 2.96
CA ALA A 27 -37.21 -29.45 3.13
C ALA A 27 -37.25 -30.28 4.42
N GLN A 28 -36.10 -30.70 4.93
CA GLN A 28 -35.97 -31.47 6.17
C GLN A 28 -35.18 -30.69 7.23
N GLU A 29 -35.12 -29.36 7.12
CA GLU A 29 -34.34 -28.49 8.00
C GLU A 29 -32.83 -28.86 8.04
N GLN A 30 -32.33 -29.46 6.96
CA GLN A 30 -30.99 -30.05 6.89
C GLN A 30 -29.86 -29.03 6.70
N GLY A 31 -30.21 -27.77 6.48
CA GLY A 31 -29.27 -26.68 6.28
C GLY A 31 -28.48 -26.36 7.54
N ARG A 32 -27.28 -25.82 7.34
CA ARG A 32 -26.40 -25.45 8.44
C ARG A 32 -26.99 -24.27 9.24
N LEU A 33 -26.97 -24.37 10.56
CA LEU A 33 -27.44 -23.29 11.46
C LEU A 33 -26.46 -22.12 11.50
N GLU A 34 -25.17 -22.42 11.48
CA GLU A 34 -24.10 -21.42 11.61
C GLU A 34 -23.50 -21.04 10.25
N PRO A 35 -23.10 -19.78 10.02
CA PRO A 35 -22.39 -19.39 8.81
C PRO A 35 -21.05 -20.11 8.64
N VAL A 36 -20.63 -20.34 7.39
CA VAL A 36 -19.31 -20.94 7.07
C VAL A 36 -18.18 -20.03 7.51
N GLU A 37 -17.30 -20.54 8.37
CA GLU A 37 -16.10 -19.81 8.77
C GLU A 37 -15.18 -19.60 7.57
N THR A 38 -14.74 -18.36 7.38
CA THR A 38 -13.81 -17.99 6.32
C THR A 38 -12.53 -17.46 6.95
N ARG A 39 -11.40 -17.70 6.27
CA ARG A 39 -10.10 -17.14 6.65
C ARG A 39 -9.79 -15.98 5.73
N VAL A 40 -9.56 -14.79 6.31
CA VAL A 40 -9.11 -13.63 5.54
C VAL A 40 -7.65 -13.83 5.14
N LYS A 41 -7.36 -13.69 3.85
CA LYS A 41 -6.00 -13.76 3.33
C LYS A 41 -5.38 -12.37 3.32
N ASN A 42 -4.54 -12.07 4.30
CA ASN A 42 -3.88 -10.76 4.40
C ASN A 42 -2.65 -10.62 3.48
N ASN A 43 -2.18 -11.70 2.85
CA ASN A 43 -1.01 -11.69 1.98
C ASN A 43 -1.39 -11.74 0.49
N LYS A 44 -0.46 -11.28 -0.36
CA LYS A 44 -0.61 -11.34 -1.83
C LYS A 44 0.04 -12.56 -2.46
N ARG A 45 0.46 -13.56 -1.67
CA ARG A 45 1.22 -14.70 -2.19
C ARG A 45 0.30 -15.73 -2.85
N GLY A 46 0.83 -16.55 -3.76
CA GLY A 46 0.06 -17.64 -4.38
C GLY A 46 -0.42 -18.68 -3.36
N LEU A 47 -1.50 -19.39 -3.71
CA LEU A 47 -1.95 -20.57 -2.96
C LEU A 47 -0.82 -21.61 -2.94
N GLY A 48 -0.64 -22.31 -1.82
CA GLY A 48 0.44 -23.29 -1.64
C GLY A 48 1.84 -22.70 -1.41
N SER A 49 2.00 -21.38 -1.35
CA SER A 49 3.29 -20.77 -1.04
C SER A 49 3.66 -20.98 0.44
N LYS A 50 4.85 -21.56 0.70
CA LYS A 50 5.35 -21.82 2.07
C LYS A 50 5.48 -20.52 2.85
N GLU A 51 4.92 -20.43 4.05
CA GLU A 51 5.06 -19.26 4.92
C GLU A 51 6.55 -18.86 5.07
N PRO A 52 6.88 -17.56 5.06
CA PRO A 52 8.26 -17.16 5.27
C PRO A 52 8.65 -17.59 6.67
N LYS A 53 9.79 -18.28 6.80
CA LYS A 53 10.34 -18.59 8.12
C LYS A 53 10.47 -17.28 8.90
N PRO A 54 10.01 -17.22 10.16
CA PRO A 54 10.20 -16.04 10.98
C PRO A 54 11.71 -15.76 11.01
N LYS A 55 12.10 -14.55 10.60
CA LYS A 55 13.49 -14.11 10.74
C LYS A 55 13.79 -14.08 12.24
N PRO A 56 14.90 -14.66 12.71
CA PRO A 56 15.28 -14.54 14.11
C PRO A 56 15.39 -13.05 14.43
N LYS A 57 14.64 -12.61 15.45
CA LYS A 57 14.80 -11.29 16.03
C LYS A 57 16.19 -11.28 16.66
N VAL A 58 17.12 -10.57 16.04
CA VAL A 58 18.35 -10.19 16.71
C VAL A 58 17.94 -9.06 17.66
N GLU A 59 17.70 -9.44 18.90
CA GLU A 59 17.63 -8.52 20.03
C GLU A 59 19.09 -8.17 20.35
N ASP A 60 19.51 -6.93 20.11
CA ASP A 60 20.74 -6.38 20.68
C ASP A 60 20.42 -4.96 21.16
N ASP A 61 20.03 -4.90 22.43
CA ASP A 61 20.02 -3.72 23.28
C ASP A 61 21.46 -3.38 23.73
N VAL A 62 21.74 -2.08 23.88
CA VAL A 62 22.84 -1.43 24.64
C VAL A 62 24.25 -1.30 24.00
N GLU A 63 24.48 -0.11 23.44
CA GLU A 63 25.56 0.87 23.73
C GLU A 63 26.90 0.40 24.37
N THR A 64 28.00 0.53 23.60
CA THR A 64 29.34 1.09 23.97
C THR A 64 30.51 0.32 23.31
N ALA A 65 31.41 1.10 22.67
CA ALA A 65 32.74 0.78 22.09
C ALA A 65 32.82 0.25 20.63
N PRO A 66 33.43 1.02 19.69
CA PRO A 66 33.55 0.63 18.29
C PRO A 66 34.78 -0.27 18.07
N SER A 67 34.57 -1.59 18.03
CA SER A 67 35.57 -2.55 17.57
C SER A 67 35.67 -2.57 16.05
N LYS A 68 36.87 -2.23 15.57
CA LYS A 68 37.31 -2.05 14.18
C LYS A 68 37.10 -3.31 13.33
N ARG A 69 36.44 -3.14 12.18
CA ARG A 69 36.63 -3.97 10.97
C ARG A 69 37.18 -3.07 9.85
N PRO A 70 38.16 -3.53 9.05
CA PRO A 70 38.94 -2.65 8.18
C PRO A 70 38.10 -2.09 7.03
N LYS A 71 38.32 -0.80 6.77
CA LYS A 71 37.81 -0.05 5.62
C LYS A 71 38.37 -0.67 4.32
N GLN A 72 37.49 -0.86 3.34
CA GLN A 72 37.83 -0.86 1.92
C GLN A 72 36.94 0.16 1.21
N ASP A 73 37.55 0.91 0.32
CA ASP A 73 37.24 2.29 -0.02
C ASP A 73 36.08 2.48 -1.01
N ALA A 74 35.23 3.48 -0.75
CA ALA A 74 34.59 4.27 -1.82
C ALA A 74 33.99 5.61 -1.29
N PRO A 75 34.77 6.53 -0.70
CA PRO A 75 34.31 7.89 -0.43
C PRO A 75 33.98 8.68 -1.72
N ALA A 76 34.52 8.25 -2.87
CA ALA A 76 34.32 8.89 -4.17
C ALA A 76 32.89 8.74 -4.71
N THR A 77 32.22 7.59 -4.50
CA THR A 77 30.91 7.33 -5.11
C THR A 77 29.77 8.13 -4.47
N LYS A 78 29.83 8.39 -3.15
CA LYS A 78 28.83 9.22 -2.46
C LYS A 78 28.94 10.69 -2.84
N LYS A 79 30.17 11.23 -2.94
CA LYS A 79 30.42 12.61 -3.38
C LYS A 79 30.05 12.80 -4.86
N ALA A 80 30.39 11.85 -5.73
CA ALA A 80 30.01 11.87 -7.15
C ALA A 80 28.48 11.85 -7.35
N LYS A 81 27.75 11.04 -6.57
CA LYS A 81 26.27 11.01 -6.62
C LYS A 81 25.64 12.34 -6.19
N LEU A 82 26.18 13.00 -5.17
CA LEU A 82 25.68 14.31 -4.72
C LEU A 82 25.98 15.41 -5.75
N ALA A 83 27.16 15.41 -6.36
CA ALA A 83 27.52 16.33 -7.43
C ALA A 83 26.62 16.15 -8.66
N ALA A 84 26.39 14.91 -9.11
CA ALA A 84 25.49 14.61 -10.22
C ALA A 84 24.04 15.07 -9.96
N LYS A 85 23.54 14.93 -8.72
CA LYS A 85 22.20 15.41 -8.34
C LYS A 85 22.08 16.94 -8.40
N ARG A 86 23.14 17.67 -8.01
CA ARG A 86 23.19 19.14 -8.09
C ARG A 86 23.25 19.62 -9.54
N ILE A 87 24.07 18.98 -10.37
CA ILE A 87 24.18 19.30 -11.80
C ILE A 87 22.84 19.08 -12.50
N ARG A 88 22.17 17.95 -12.25
CA ARG A 88 20.85 17.67 -12.84
C ARG A 88 19.79 18.70 -12.43
N LYS A 89 19.78 19.12 -11.16
CA LYS A 89 18.83 20.13 -10.67
C LYS A 89 19.08 21.49 -11.33
N MET A 90 20.35 21.89 -11.47
CA MET A 90 20.74 23.13 -12.13
C MET A 90 20.34 23.14 -13.61
N GLN A 91 20.59 22.03 -14.33
CA GLN A 91 20.20 21.90 -15.74
C GLN A 91 18.68 21.94 -15.96
N GLU A 92 17.89 21.42 -15.01
CA GLU A 92 16.42 21.47 -15.08
C GLU A 92 15.89 22.90 -14.86
N GLU A 93 16.47 23.63 -13.89
CA GLU A 93 16.14 25.03 -13.65
C GLU A 93 16.54 25.93 -14.83
N GLU A 94 17.71 25.70 -15.43
CA GLU A 94 18.20 26.42 -16.61
C GLU A 94 17.32 26.14 -17.83
N LYS A 95 16.96 24.88 -18.09
CA LYS A 95 16.01 24.53 -19.17
C LYS A 95 14.65 25.19 -18.96
N ARG A 96 14.14 25.19 -17.73
CA ARG A 96 12.86 25.84 -17.41
C ARG A 96 12.93 27.36 -17.58
N ALA A 97 14.08 27.97 -17.26
CA ALA A 97 14.32 29.39 -17.50
C ALA A 97 14.39 29.67 -19.00
N GLN A 98 15.10 28.84 -19.77
CA GLN A 98 15.22 28.95 -21.22
C GLN A 98 13.86 28.76 -21.91
N GLU A 99 13.03 27.82 -21.47
CA GLU A 99 11.67 27.63 -21.99
C GLU A 99 10.79 28.84 -21.69
N ARG A 100 10.87 29.41 -20.47
CA ARG A 100 10.14 30.62 -20.10
C ARG A 100 10.61 31.84 -20.90
N GLU A 101 11.92 32.02 -21.04
CA GLU A 101 12.50 33.10 -21.85
C GLU A 101 12.13 32.93 -23.33
N PHE A 102 12.16 31.70 -23.84
CA PHE A 102 11.70 31.39 -25.19
C PHE A 102 10.22 31.72 -25.35
N GLU A 103 9.35 31.31 -24.41
CA GLU A 103 7.92 31.60 -24.47
C GLU A 103 7.65 33.11 -24.43
N ILE A 104 8.33 33.84 -23.55
CA ILE A 104 8.25 35.31 -23.48
C ILE A 104 8.75 35.96 -24.78
N ALA A 105 9.90 35.54 -25.31
CA ALA A 105 10.47 36.07 -26.54
C ALA A 105 9.59 35.73 -27.76
N PHE A 106 9.08 34.50 -27.84
CA PHE A 106 8.19 34.01 -28.87
C PHE A 106 6.87 34.79 -28.88
N PHE A 107 6.24 35.01 -27.72
CA PHE A 107 5.02 35.81 -27.64
C PHE A 107 5.29 37.27 -28.01
N ARG A 108 6.41 37.84 -27.56
CA ARG A 108 6.81 39.22 -27.90
C ARG A 108 7.00 39.39 -29.42
N GLU A 109 7.56 38.39 -30.10
CA GLU A 109 7.89 38.46 -31.52
C GLU A 109 6.69 38.13 -32.42
N PHE A 110 5.83 37.19 -32.02
CA PHE A 110 4.76 36.67 -32.87
C PHE A 110 3.35 37.17 -32.50
N TRP A 111 3.14 37.70 -31.28
CA TRP A 111 1.83 38.17 -30.78
C TRP A 111 1.92 39.45 -29.91
N PRO A 112 2.31 40.61 -30.50
CA PRO A 112 2.64 41.82 -29.76
C PRO A 112 1.47 42.52 -29.04
N ASP A 113 0.22 42.25 -29.42
CA ASP A 113 -0.96 43.01 -28.95
C ASP A 113 -1.62 42.47 -27.66
N ASN A 114 -1.03 41.48 -26.98
CA ASN A 114 -1.65 40.83 -25.80
C ASN A 114 -0.73 40.75 -24.56
N VAL A 115 0.21 41.70 -24.44
CA VAL A 115 1.02 42.00 -23.24
C VAL A 115 0.68 43.39 -22.72
#